data_AF-A0A918D5C9-F1
#
_entry.id   AF-A0A918D5C9-F1
#
_cell.length_a   1.000
_cell.length_b   1.000
_cell.length_c   1.000
_cell.angle_alpha   90.00
_cell.angle_beta   90.00
_cell.angle_gamma   90.00
#
_symmetry.space_group_name_H-M   'P 1'
#
loop_
_entity.id
_entity.type
_entity.pdbx_description
1 polymer ?
#
loop_
_entity_poly.entity_id
_entity_poly.type
_entity_poly.pdbx_seq_one_letter_code
_entity_poly.pdbx_strand_id
1 'polypeptide(L)'
;MTWNNVLVYIGSTKLNEIEFFDFKEVKGSGMDNNKTLLALYLAYMRLVVEYGKYTLPFGIDSFVKNEIDKGTVKVTFKEVEKYILSISKQIFFATISENLNYLSNLDTYHVIDLTKPLLTPEKYNRLLAEVMTK
;
A
#
# COMPACT_ATOMS: atom_id res chain seq x y z
N MET A 1 -4.95 7.93 15.74
CA MET A 1 -3.52 8.33 15.63
C MET A 1 -3.45 9.68 14.92
N THR A 2 -2.68 10.67 15.37
CA THR A 2 -2.65 11.99 14.69
C THR A 2 -1.79 11.94 13.43
N TRP A 3 -2.14 12.71 12.40
CA TRP A 3 -1.42 12.83 11.12
C TRP A 3 0.10 12.90 11.29
N ASN A 4 0.56 13.76 12.20
CA ASN A 4 1.99 13.96 12.50
C ASN A 4 2.73 12.69 12.94
N ASN A 5 2.06 11.71 13.57
CA ASN A 5 2.73 10.50 14.02
C ASN A 5 3.13 9.62 12.83
N VAL A 6 2.29 9.49 11.79
CA VAL A 6 2.62 8.70 10.59
C VAL A 6 3.77 9.36 9.81
N LEU A 7 3.81 10.70 9.76
CA LEU A 7 4.85 11.46 9.04
C LEU A 7 6.24 11.29 9.68
N VAL A 8 6.32 11.29 11.01
CA VAL A 8 7.58 11.16 11.75
C VAL A 8 8.18 9.76 11.61
N TYR A 9 7.36 8.71 11.58
CA TYR A 9 7.87 7.32 11.54
C TYR A 9 8.42 6.90 10.18
N ILE A 10 7.96 7.51 9.08
CA ILE A 10 8.40 7.12 7.72
C ILE A 10 9.65 7.89 7.26
N GLY A 11 10.01 8.97 7.98
CA GLY A 11 11.30 9.65 7.80
C GLY A 11 11.42 10.50 6.51
N SER A 12 10.30 10.86 5.87
CA SER A 12 10.34 11.83 4.76
C SER A 12 10.22 13.26 5.30
N THR A 13 11.26 14.05 5.07
CA THR A 13 11.32 15.47 5.46
C THR A 13 10.37 16.37 4.65
N LYS A 14 9.94 15.92 3.47
CA LYS A 14 9.06 16.67 2.55
C LYS A 14 7.60 16.65 2.96
N LEU A 15 7.22 15.73 3.85
CA LEU A 15 5.83 15.58 4.29
C LEU A 15 5.32 16.74 5.12
N ASN A 16 6.21 17.49 5.77
CA ASN A 16 5.85 18.68 6.55
C ASN A 16 5.36 19.84 5.66
N GLU A 17 5.57 19.77 4.34
CA GLU A 17 5.21 20.80 3.37
C GLU A 17 3.89 20.48 2.63
N ILE A 18 3.26 19.33 2.92
CA ILE A 18 2.06 18.87 2.20
C ILE A 18 0.84 19.00 3.10
N GLU A 19 -0.06 19.91 2.73
CA GLU A 19 -1.34 20.08 3.42
C GLU A 19 -2.31 18.92 3.10
N PHE A 20 -3.20 18.63 4.04
CA PHE A 20 -4.22 17.62 3.85
C PHE A 20 -5.21 18.06 2.75
N PHE A 21 -5.58 17.14 1.85
CA PHE A 21 -6.33 17.41 0.61
C PHE A 21 -5.63 18.25 -0.46
N ASP A 22 -4.34 18.57 -0.27
CA ASP A 22 -3.55 19.26 -1.29
C ASP A 22 -2.82 18.24 -2.17
N PHE A 23 -3.51 17.75 -3.20
CA PHE A 23 -2.99 16.78 -4.16
C PHE A 23 -2.03 17.43 -5.17
N LYS A 24 -0.90 17.95 -4.68
CA LYS A 24 0.19 18.46 -5.51
C LYS A 24 1.14 17.34 -5.92
N GLU A 25 1.77 17.53 -7.07
CA GLU A 25 2.88 16.69 -7.49
C GLU A 25 4.03 16.76 -6.47
N VAL A 26 4.48 15.59 -6.00
CA VAL A 26 5.64 15.50 -5.10
C VAL A 26 6.93 15.65 -5.91
N LYS A 27 7.60 16.80 -5.79
CA LYS A 27 8.84 17.11 -6.53
C LYS A 27 10.09 16.51 -5.84
N GLY A 28 10.99 15.88 -6.60
CA GLY A 28 12.25 15.32 -6.08
C GLY A 28 12.91 14.23 -6.94
N SER A 29 13.97 13.59 -6.42
CA SER A 29 14.62 12.43 -7.03
C SER A 29 13.89 11.12 -6.70
N GLY A 30 14.06 10.10 -7.54
CA GLY A 30 13.19 8.92 -7.59
C GLY A 30 12.96 8.21 -6.25
N MET A 31 14.00 8.00 -5.44
CA MET A 31 13.89 7.25 -4.18
C MET A 31 13.14 8.03 -3.08
N ASP A 32 13.41 9.33 -2.93
CA ASP A 32 12.74 10.19 -1.94
C ASP A 32 11.27 10.41 -2.30
N ASN A 33 10.95 10.50 -3.59
CA ASN A 33 9.57 10.61 -4.05
C ASN A 33 8.78 9.33 -3.76
N ASN A 34 9.36 8.15 -4.01
CA ASN A 34 8.69 6.88 -3.72
C ASN A 34 8.38 6.72 -2.23
N LYS A 35 9.34 7.05 -1.35
CA LYS A 35 9.13 7.03 0.11
C LYS A 35 8.06 8.03 0.55
N THR A 36 8.07 9.22 -0.02
CA THR A 36 7.08 10.27 0.30
C THR A 36 5.69 9.90 -0.18
N LEU A 37 5.55 9.40 -1.42
CA LEU A 37 4.29 8.91 -1.95
C LEU A 37 3.74 7.76 -1.13
N LEU A 38 4.58 6.78 -0.79
CA LEU A 38 4.20 5.71 0.12
C LEU A 38 3.64 6.28 1.42
N ALA A 39 4.39 7.17 2.09
CA ALA A 39 3.95 7.77 3.34
C ALA A 39 2.60 8.48 3.24
N LEU A 40 2.38 9.26 2.16
CA LEU A 40 1.11 9.93 1.91
C LEU A 40 -0.02 8.93 1.72
N TYR A 41 0.15 7.92 0.87
CA TYR A 41 -0.88 6.88 0.66
C TYR A 41 -1.22 6.16 1.96
N LEU A 42 -0.21 5.78 2.75
CA LEU A 42 -0.40 5.13 4.05
C LEU A 42 -1.20 6.02 5.01
N ALA A 43 -0.85 7.30 5.08
CA ALA A 43 -1.54 8.26 5.93
C ALA A 43 -3.00 8.47 5.49
N TYR A 44 -3.25 8.65 4.19
CA TYR A 44 -4.60 8.78 3.65
C TYR A 44 -5.46 7.54 3.90
N MET A 45 -4.94 6.33 3.62
CA MET A 45 -5.66 5.08 3.89
C MET A 45 -6.03 4.97 5.37
N ARG A 46 -5.10 5.31 6.26
CA ARG A 46 -5.35 5.29 7.71
C ARG A 46 -6.44 6.26 8.13
N LEU A 47 -6.45 7.48 7.57
CA LEU A 47 -7.50 8.46 7.86
C LEU A 47 -8.87 8.00 7.37
N VAL A 48 -8.95 7.43 6.16
CA VAL A 48 -10.21 6.86 5.64
C VAL A 48 -10.69 5.71 6.52
N VAL A 49 -9.78 4.88 7.02
CA VAL A 49 -10.12 3.78 7.94
C VAL A 49 -10.60 4.27 9.30
N GLU A 50 -9.92 5.27 9.88
CA GLU A 50 -10.22 5.75 11.24
C GLU A 50 -11.46 6.67 11.28
N TYR A 51 -11.67 7.50 10.26
CA TYR A 51 -12.69 8.56 10.28
C TYR A 51 -13.73 8.45 9.15
N GLY A 52 -13.54 7.52 8.21
CA GLY A 52 -14.47 7.32 7.10
C GLY A 52 -15.82 6.79 7.60
N LYS A 53 -16.90 7.37 7.08
CA LYS A 53 -18.27 6.86 7.30
C LYS A 53 -18.47 5.47 6.69
N TYR A 54 -17.79 5.19 5.58
CA TYR A 54 -17.89 3.95 4.84
C TYR A 54 -16.63 3.11 5.00
N THR A 55 -16.80 1.80 5.09
CA THR A 55 -15.69 0.85 5.05
C THR A 55 -15.43 0.46 3.60
N LEU A 56 -14.19 0.63 3.15
CA LEU A 56 -13.74 0.23 1.82
C LEU A 56 -12.62 -0.81 1.95
N PRO A 57 -12.57 -1.81 1.06
CA PRO A 57 -11.37 -2.63 0.93
C PRO A 57 -10.24 -1.78 0.31
N PHE A 58 -9.01 -2.04 0.73
CA PHE A 58 -7.82 -1.40 0.16
C PHE A 58 -7.00 -2.39 -0.64
N GLY A 59 -6.60 -1.98 -1.84
CA GLY A 59 -5.64 -2.70 -2.67
C GLY A 59 -4.32 -1.94 -2.72
N ILE A 60 -3.22 -2.65 -2.48
CA ILE A 60 -1.88 -2.09 -2.45
C ILE A 60 -0.96 -2.98 -3.27
N ASP A 61 -0.27 -2.37 -4.21
CA ASP A 61 0.80 -3.01 -4.96
C ASP A 61 2.16 -2.80 -4.27
N SER A 62 3.13 -3.66 -4.57
CA SER A 62 4.46 -3.60 -4.01
C SER A 62 5.15 -2.28 -4.36
N PHE A 63 5.66 -1.60 -3.33
CA PHE A 63 6.34 -0.31 -3.47
C PHE A 63 7.81 -0.45 -3.89
N VAL A 64 8.34 -1.67 -3.90
CA VAL A 64 9.74 -1.94 -4.21
C VAL A 64 9.91 -2.13 -5.71
N LYS A 65 10.39 -1.09 -6.38
CA LYS A 65 11.02 -1.21 -7.70
C LYS A 65 12.48 -1.65 -7.51
N ASN A 66 13.03 -2.35 -8.50
CA ASN A 66 14.29 -3.14 -8.48
C ASN A 66 15.60 -2.44 -8.02
N GLU A 67 15.56 -1.22 -7.49
CA GLU A 67 16.73 -0.38 -7.17
C GLU A 67 16.81 0.07 -5.70
N ILE A 68 16.19 -0.67 -4.77
CA ILE A 68 16.22 -0.34 -3.35
C ILE A 68 17.15 -1.29 -2.60
N ASP A 69 17.96 -0.76 -1.69
CA ASP A 69 18.81 -1.58 -0.82
C ASP A 69 17.98 -2.48 0.11
N LYS A 70 18.48 -3.68 0.41
CA LYS A 70 17.76 -4.66 1.24
C LYS A 70 17.38 -4.14 2.63
N GLY A 71 18.15 -3.20 3.19
CA GLY A 71 17.87 -2.58 4.48
C GLY A 71 16.60 -1.73 4.42
N THR A 72 16.52 -0.84 3.44
CA THR A 72 15.33 -0.01 3.20
C THR A 72 14.10 -0.85 2.86
N VAL A 73 14.25 -1.92 2.06
CA VAL A 73 13.14 -2.85 1.77
C VAL A 73 12.58 -3.45 3.07
N LYS A 74 13.45 -4.00 3.92
CA LYS A 74 13.05 -4.59 5.20
C LYS A 74 12.31 -3.59 6.10
N VAL A 75 12.84 -2.37 6.23
CA VAL A 75 12.18 -1.31 7.02
C VAL A 75 10.81 -0.98 6.45
N THR A 76 10.72 -0.82 5.13
CA THR A 76 9.46 -0.49 4.44
C THR A 76 8.39 -1.55 4.70
N PHE A 77 8.72 -2.83 4.54
CA PHE A 77 7.77 -3.93 4.79
C PHE A 77 7.31 -3.99 6.24
N LYS A 78 8.19 -3.71 7.21
CA LYS A 78 7.81 -3.63 8.62
C LYS A 78 6.83 -2.51 8.91
N GLU A 79 7.03 -1.32 8.33
CA GLU A 79 6.10 -0.20 8.53
C GLU A 79 4.75 -0.46 7.84
N VAL A 80 4.75 -1.07 6.65
CA VAL A 80 3.53 -1.50 5.96
C VAL A 80 2.77 -2.53 6.79
N GLU A 81 3.45 -3.55 7.32
CA GLU A 81 2.83 -4.53 8.20
C GLU A 81 2.21 -3.88 9.43
N LYS A 82 2.98 -3.02 10.10
CA LYS A 82 2.58 -2.38 11.34
C LYS A 82 1.40 -1.44 11.18
N TYR A 83 1.35 -0.63 10.12
CA TYR A 83 0.34 0.43 10.00
C TYR A 83 -0.81 0.10 9.08
N ILE A 84 -0.60 -0.82 8.13
CA ILE A 84 -1.60 -1.18 7.14
C ILE A 84 -2.11 -2.58 7.35
N LEU A 85 -1.27 -3.61 7.26
CA LEU A 85 -1.76 -4.99 7.32
C LEU A 85 -2.39 -5.33 8.70
N SER A 86 -2.06 -4.55 9.73
CA SER A 86 -2.70 -4.60 11.05
C SER A 86 -4.10 -3.96 11.14
N ILE A 87 -4.55 -3.26 10.10
CA ILE A 87 -5.88 -2.64 10.06
C ILE A 87 -6.95 -3.72 10.05
N SER A 88 -7.99 -3.57 10.87
CA SER A 88 -9.11 -4.53 11.00
C SER A 88 -10.08 -4.56 9.79
N LYS A 89 -9.64 -4.05 8.63
CA LYS A 89 -10.41 -3.96 7.38
C LYS A 89 -9.77 -4.86 6.33
N GLN A 90 -10.54 -5.21 5.30
CA GLN A 90 -10.02 -6.06 4.23
C GLN A 90 -8.94 -5.31 3.42
N ILE A 91 -7.75 -5.89 3.38
CA ILE A 91 -6.61 -5.37 2.62
C ILE A 91 -6.11 -6.46 1.70
N PHE A 92 -5.90 -6.08 0.44
CA PHE A 92 -5.22 -6.88 -0.56
C PHE A 92 -3.84 -6.27 -0.77
N PHE A 93 -2.79 -7.05 -0.52
CA PHE A 93 -1.42 -6.64 -0.71
C PHE A 93 -0.74 -7.57 -1.70
N ALA A 94 -0.24 -7.01 -2.81
CA ALA A 94 0.49 -7.74 -3.83
C ALA A 94 2.00 -7.56 -3.63
N THR A 95 2.74 -8.67 -3.62
CA THR A 95 4.20 -8.65 -3.57
C THR A 95 4.80 -9.90 -4.18
N ILE A 96 6.09 -9.85 -4.50
CA ILE A 96 6.86 -11.03 -4.90
C ILE A 96 7.14 -11.89 -3.67
N SER A 97 7.12 -13.22 -3.85
CA SER A 97 7.23 -14.19 -2.75
C SER A 97 8.48 -14.00 -1.90
N GLU A 98 9.58 -13.55 -2.50
CA GLU A 98 10.84 -13.27 -1.80
C GLU A 98 10.71 -12.22 -0.69
N ASN A 99 9.82 -11.24 -0.85
CA ASN A 99 9.64 -10.16 0.12
C ASN A 99 8.75 -10.55 1.29
N LEU A 100 8.06 -11.69 1.23
CA LEU A 100 7.24 -12.19 2.35
C LEU A 100 8.08 -12.47 3.59
N ASN A 101 9.39 -12.73 3.42
CA ASN A 101 10.33 -12.94 4.52
C ASN A 101 10.55 -11.70 5.41
N TYR A 102 10.10 -10.52 4.99
CA TYR A 102 10.18 -9.29 5.77
C TYR A 102 8.95 -9.04 6.64
N LEU A 103 7.90 -9.85 6.47
CA LEU A 103 6.67 -9.81 7.28
C LEU A 103 6.81 -10.74 8.48
N SER A 104 6.37 -10.27 9.64
CA SER A 104 6.50 -10.97 10.92
C SER A 104 5.28 -11.83 11.25
N ASN A 105 4.10 -11.46 10.73
CA ASN A 105 2.82 -12.12 11.05
C ASN A 105 2.26 -12.90 9.85
N LEU A 106 3.12 -13.46 8.99
CA LEU A 106 2.72 -14.12 7.75
C LEU A 106 1.67 -15.23 7.97
N ASP A 107 1.78 -15.97 9.07
CA ASP A 107 0.86 -17.06 9.45
C ASP A 107 -0.57 -16.57 9.74
N THR A 108 -0.77 -15.27 9.95
CA THR A 108 -2.08 -14.66 10.18
C THR A 108 -2.76 -14.20 8.88
N TYR A 109 -2.02 -14.18 7.77
CA TYR A 109 -2.49 -13.68 6.50
C TYR A 109 -2.98 -14.81 5.60
N HIS A 110 -3.98 -14.51 4.76
CA HIS A 110 -4.36 -15.38 3.67
C HIS A 110 -3.47 -15.10 2.45
N VAL A 111 -2.46 -15.95 2.25
CA VAL A 111 -1.52 -15.82 1.13
C VAL A 111 -2.01 -16.62 -0.07
N ILE A 112 -2.09 -15.97 -1.23
CA ILE A 112 -2.44 -16.60 -2.49
C ILE A 112 -1.26 -16.46 -3.45
N ASP A 113 -0.63 -17.59 -3.81
CA ASP A 113 0.45 -17.61 -4.78
C ASP A 113 -0.09 -17.54 -6.21
N LEU A 114 0.18 -16.42 -6.89
CA LEU A 114 -0.22 -16.20 -8.27
C LEU A 114 0.91 -16.60 -9.23
N THR A 115 0.81 -17.81 -9.78
CA THR A 115 1.79 -18.35 -10.74
C THR A 115 1.45 -18.06 -12.21
N LYS A 116 0.24 -17.57 -12.47
CA LYS A 116 -0.25 -17.23 -13.81
C LYS A 116 -1.30 -16.12 -13.74
N PRO A 117 -1.53 -15.36 -14.83
CA PRO A 117 -2.59 -14.38 -14.89
C PRO A 117 -3.95 -15.00 -14.50
N LEU A 118 -4.65 -14.38 -13.55
CA LEU A 118 -5.97 -14.83 -13.11
C LEU A 118 -7.06 -14.60 -14.17
N LEU A 119 -6.86 -13.56 -14.98
CA LEU A 119 -7.82 -13.04 -15.93
C LEU A 119 -7.50 -13.56 -17.34
N THR A 120 -8.13 -14.68 -17.72
CA THR A 120 -8.09 -15.15 -19.12
C THR A 120 -9.03 -14.30 -19.98
N PRO A 121 -8.87 -14.27 -21.31
CA PRO A 121 -9.79 -13.56 -22.19
C PRO A 121 -11.26 -13.95 -21.99
N GLU A 122 -11.53 -15.24 -21.75
CA GLU A 122 -12.88 -15.75 -21.49
C GLU A 122 -13.44 -15.23 -20.16
N LYS A 123 -12.62 -15.25 -19.10
CA LYS A 123 -13.01 -14.69 -17.79
C LYS A 123 -13.20 -13.19 -17.86
N TYR A 124 -12.35 -12.47 -18.61
CA TYR A 124 -12.49 -11.05 -18.84
C TYR A 124 -13.83 -10.73 -19.50
N ASN A 125 -14.13 -11.38 -20.63
CA ASN A 125 -15.38 -11.13 -21.36
C ASN A 125 -16.61 -11.46 -20.51
N ARG A 126 -16.55 -12.54 -19.71
CA ARG A 126 -17.61 -12.88 -18.76
C ARG A 126 -17.79 -11.80 -17.69
N LEU A 127 -16.72 -11.39 -17.01
CA LEU A 127 -16.78 -10.35 -15.97
C LEU A 127 -17.24 -9.01 -16.54
N LEU A 128 -16.78 -8.66 -17.74
CA LEU A 128 -17.20 -7.45 -18.43
C LEU A 128 -18.71 -7.45 -18.71
N ALA A 129 -19.26 -8.60 -19.16
CA ALA A 129 -20.70 -8.74 -19.35
C ALA A 129 -21.48 -8.59 -18.03
N GLU A 130 -20.99 -9.16 -16.93
CA GLU A 130 -21.61 -9.02 -15.59
C GLU A 130 -21.58 -7.57 -15.07
N VAL A 131 -20.54 -6.79 -15.40
CA VAL A 131 -20.42 -5.37 -15.02
C VAL A 131 -21.30 -4.47 -15.90
N MET A 132 -21.40 -4.75 -17.21
CA MET A 132 -22.18 -3.92 -18.14
C MET A 132 -23.70 -4.21 -18.14
N THR A 133 -24.16 -5.27 -17.47
CA THR A 133 -25.58 -5.62 -17.37
C THR A 133 -26.25 -5.16 -16.07
N LYS A 134 -25.55 -4.36 -15.25
CA LYS A 134 -26.10 -3.65 -14.08
C LYS A 134 -26.09 -2.14 -14.31
#